data_AF-A0A0D2LK47-F1
#
_entry.id   AF-A0A0D2LK47-F1
#
_cell.length_a   1.000
_cell.length_b   1.000
_cell.length_c   1.000
_cell.angle_alpha   90.00
_cell.angle_beta   90.00
_cell.angle_gamma   90.00
#
_symmetry.space_group_name_H-M   'P 1'
#
loop_
_entity.id
_entity.type
_entity.pdbx_description
1 polymer ?
#
loop_
_entity_poly.entity_id
_entity_poly.type
_entity_poly.pdbx_seq_one_letter_code
_entity_poly.pdbx_strand_id
1 'polypeptide(L)'
;MRPTKACLVRVVPRKLLNVSDSKIYMRPRTQTEEKKEPTLMDTLFAQRGEAGESWPANIRLEPQLKKIVFKGVQPKLRTALKAMTKER
;
A
#
# COMPACT_ATOMS: atom_id res chain seq x y z
N MET A 1 -40.13 -33.22 17.25
CA MET A 1 -39.38 -32.72 18.42
C MET A 1 -40.04 -31.44 18.91
N ARG A 2 -40.51 -31.38 20.17
CA ARG A 2 -41.13 -30.16 20.73
C ARG A 2 -40.04 -29.31 21.41
N PRO A 3 -39.91 -28.00 21.09
CA PRO A 3 -38.95 -27.14 21.75
C PRO A 3 -39.36 -26.95 23.22
N THR A 4 -38.51 -27.41 24.13
CA THR A 4 -38.63 -27.19 25.59
C THR A 4 -37.77 -25.99 26.02
N LYS A 5 -38.12 -25.31 27.12
CA LYS A 5 -37.40 -24.13 27.61
C LYS A 5 -35.88 -24.37 27.78
N ALA A 6 -35.46 -25.60 28.10
CA ALA A 6 -34.07 -26.00 28.19
C ALA A 6 -33.30 -25.93 26.85
N CYS A 7 -33.99 -26.11 25.71
CA CYS A 7 -33.40 -25.99 24.37
C CYS A 7 -33.29 -24.54 23.87
N LEU A 8 -33.78 -23.55 24.63
CA LEU A 8 -33.70 -22.12 24.27
C LEU A 8 -32.55 -21.39 24.97
N VAL A 9 -31.82 -22.05 25.89
CA VAL A 9 -30.73 -21.43 26.63
C VAL A 9 -29.39 -21.82 25.99
N ARG A 10 -28.72 -20.86 25.38
CA ARG A 10 -27.35 -21.03 24.89
C ARG A 10 -26.38 -20.82 26.07
N VAL A 11 -25.84 -21.91 26.61
CA VAL A 11 -24.79 -21.84 27.63
C VAL A 11 -23.48 -21.44 26.97
N VAL A 12 -23.02 -20.21 27.22
CA VAL A 12 -21.73 -19.70 26.72
C VAL A 12 -20.69 -19.79 27.85
N PRO A 13 -19.55 -20.46 27.65
CA PRO A 13 -18.47 -20.51 28.62
C PRO A 13 -18.00 -19.10 29.02
N ARG A 14 -17.86 -18.86 30.33
CA ARG A 14 -17.47 -17.54 30.89
C ARG A 14 -16.12 -17.04 30.36
N LYS A 15 -15.22 -17.95 29.98
CA LYS A 15 -13.92 -17.65 29.35
C LYS A 15 -14.05 -16.90 28.01
N LEU A 16 -15.13 -17.14 27.25
CA LEU A 16 -15.37 -16.45 25.97
C LEU A 16 -15.87 -15.01 26.15
N LEU A 17 -16.25 -14.63 27.37
CA LEU A 17 -16.69 -13.27 27.70
C LEU A 17 -15.52 -12.38 28.15
N ASN A 18 -14.30 -12.93 28.27
CA ASN A 18 -13.10 -12.16 28.60
C ASN A 18 -12.62 -11.40 27.35
N VAL A 19 -13.15 -10.19 27.17
CA VAL A 19 -12.77 -9.30 26.05
C VAL A 19 -11.29 -8.89 26.12
N SER A 20 -10.66 -8.92 27.31
CA SER A 20 -9.23 -8.63 27.50
C SER A 20 -8.30 -9.56 26.73
N ASP A 21 -8.68 -10.82 26.56
CA ASP A 21 -7.85 -11.85 25.93
C ASP A 21 -8.18 -12.01 24.43
N SER A 22 -9.13 -11.22 23.94
CA SER A 22 -9.53 -11.25 22.53
C SER A 22 -8.47 -10.59 21.67
N LYS A 23 -8.00 -11.31 20.64
CA LYS A 23 -7.07 -10.78 19.66
C LYS A 23 -7.77 -9.67 18.86
N ILE A 24 -7.42 -8.42 19.15
CA ILE A 24 -7.92 -7.26 18.40
C ILE A 24 -7.26 -7.27 17.03
N TYR A 25 -8.02 -7.60 15.99
CA TYR A 25 -7.56 -7.45 14.61
C TYR A 25 -7.71 -5.99 14.21
N MET A 26 -6.60 -5.36 13.82
CA MET A 26 -6.65 -4.01 13.26
C MET A 26 -7.45 -4.03 11.96
N ARG A 27 -8.14 -2.92 11.68
CA ARG A 27 -8.83 -2.73 10.41
C ARG A 27 -7.82 -2.86 9.26
N PRO A 28 -8.18 -3.53 8.14
CA PRO A 28 -7.39 -3.46 6.91
C PRO A 28 -7.15 -2.01 6.49
N ARG A 29 -5.94 -1.71 5.99
CA ARG A 29 -5.62 -0.38 5.45
C ARG A 29 -6.56 -0.04 4.30
N THR A 30 -6.90 1.24 4.18
CA THR A 30 -7.71 1.71 3.05
C THR A 30 -6.83 1.92 1.82
N GLN A 31 -7.37 1.68 0.62
CA GLN A 31 -6.65 1.91 -0.65
C GLN A 31 -6.18 3.37 -0.82
N THR A 32 -6.83 4.32 -0.14
CA THR A 32 -6.42 5.73 -0.14
C THR A 32 -5.16 5.97 0.70
N GLU A 33 -4.96 5.20 1.77
CA GLU A 33 -3.76 5.28 2.60
C GLU A 33 -2.54 4.69 1.87
N GLU A 34 -2.73 3.61 1.11
CA GLU A 34 -1.67 3.02 0.27
C GLU A 34 -1.12 4.02 -0.77
N LYS A 35 -1.95 4.93 -1.29
CA LYS A 35 -1.50 5.97 -2.23
C LYS A 35 -0.58 7.03 -1.61
N LYS A 36 -0.53 7.12 -0.28
CA LYS A 36 0.30 8.09 0.44
C LYS A 36 1.66 7.50 0.84
N GLU A 37 1.87 6.21 0.62
CA GLU A 37 3.15 5.59 0.89
C GLU A 37 4.21 6.15 -0.08
N PRO A 38 5.43 6.44 0.42
CA PRO A 38 6.50 6.97 -0.42
C PRO A 38 6.86 5.95 -1.49
N THR A 39 7.09 6.42 -2.73
CA THR A 39 7.53 5.49 -3.78
C THR A 39 9.00 5.13 -3.61
N LEU A 40 9.46 4.09 -4.31
CA LEU A 40 10.87 3.68 -4.27
C LEU A 40 11.78 4.85 -4.72
N MET A 41 11.41 5.56 -5.78
CA MET A 41 12.15 6.72 -6.24
C MET A 41 12.18 7.82 -5.19
N ASP A 42 11.09 8.08 -4.46
CA ASP A 42 11.08 9.04 -3.35
C ASP A 42 12.09 8.63 -2.26
N THR A 43 12.13 7.34 -1.91
CA THR A 43 13.12 6.84 -0.94
C THR A 43 14.56 6.96 -1.43
N LEU A 44 14.82 6.71 -2.72
CA LEU A 44 16.15 6.83 -3.31
C LEU A 44 16.60 8.29 -3.41
N PHE A 45 15.68 9.22 -3.70
CA PHE A 45 15.98 10.65 -3.66
C PHE A 45 16.33 11.12 -2.25
N ALA A 46 15.60 10.64 -1.22
CA ALA A 46 15.92 10.93 0.17
C ALA A 46 17.31 10.38 0.56
N GLN A 47 17.57 9.11 0.25
CA GLN A 47 18.87 8.48 0.53
C GLN A 47 20.03 9.16 -0.19
N ARG A 48 19.83 9.61 -1.44
CA ARG A 48 20.84 10.38 -2.17
C ARG A 48 21.14 11.71 -1.48
N GLY A 49 20.12 12.38 -0.96
CA GLY A 49 20.27 13.60 -0.17
C GLY A 49 21.06 13.38 1.12
N GLU A 50 20.77 12.27 1.82
CA GLU A 50 21.47 11.90 3.07
C GLU A 50 22.91 11.44 2.83
N ALA A 51 23.17 10.68 1.77
CA ALA A 51 24.49 10.12 1.47
C ALA A 51 25.48 11.15 0.93
N GLY A 52 25.01 12.22 0.26
CA GLY A 52 25.87 13.28 -0.28
C GLY A 52 27.00 12.74 -1.16
N GLU A 53 28.25 12.90 -0.71
CA GLU A 53 29.46 12.46 -1.42
C GLU A 53 29.65 10.93 -1.44
N SER A 54 29.02 10.20 -0.52
CA SER A 54 29.08 8.73 -0.47
C SER A 54 28.13 8.04 -1.46
N TRP A 55 27.32 8.81 -2.20
CA TRP A 55 26.37 8.24 -3.15
C TRP A 55 27.09 7.57 -4.33
N PRO A 56 26.66 6.36 -4.74
CA PRO A 56 27.30 5.66 -5.85
C PRO A 56 27.21 6.42 -7.17
N ALA A 57 28.35 6.69 -7.80
CA ALA A 57 28.41 7.41 -9.08
C ALA A 57 27.75 6.66 -10.26
N ASN A 58 27.54 5.34 -10.13
CA ASN A 58 26.90 4.50 -11.14
C ASN A 58 25.37 4.56 -11.11
N ILE A 59 24.74 5.15 -10.09
CA ILE A 59 23.28 5.21 -9.96
C ILE A 59 22.79 6.62 -10.29
N ARG A 60 22.15 6.74 -11.47
CA ARG A 60 21.50 7.96 -11.93
C ARG A 60 19.99 7.87 -11.71
N LEU A 61 19.47 8.76 -10.85
CA LEU A 61 18.04 8.91 -10.60
C LEU A 61 17.47 9.99 -11.53
N GLU A 62 16.49 9.62 -12.35
CA GLU A 62 15.78 10.54 -13.24
C GLU A 62 14.39 10.87 -12.67
N PRO A 63 13.91 12.11 -12.82
CA PRO A 63 12.58 12.48 -12.37
C PRO A 63 11.49 11.88 -13.28
N GLN A 64 10.29 11.71 -12.73
CA GLN A 64 9.16 11.20 -13.49
C GLN A 64 8.75 12.15 -14.64
N LEU A 65 8.59 11.58 -15.84
CA LEU A 65 8.26 12.35 -17.03
C LEU A 65 6.78 12.79 -17.05
N LYS A 66 6.56 14.09 -17.27
CA LYS A 66 5.22 14.68 -17.39
C LYS A 66 4.59 14.41 -18.75
N LYS A 67 3.26 14.47 -18.84
CA LYS A 67 2.50 14.31 -20.09
C LYS A 67 2.98 15.23 -21.23
N ILE A 68 3.49 16.42 -20.89
CA ILE A 68 3.99 17.42 -21.84
C ILE A 68 5.15 16.85 -22.67
N VAL A 69 6.01 16.04 -22.07
CA VAL A 69 7.17 15.43 -22.74
C VAL A 69 6.74 14.52 -23.89
N PHE A 70 5.56 13.91 -23.79
CA PHE A 70 5.02 12.98 -24.79
C PHE A 70 4.17 13.67 -25.87
N LYS A 71 4.11 15.02 -25.93
CA LYS A 71 3.25 15.75 -26.88
C LYS A 71 3.60 15.47 -28.34
N GLY A 72 4.88 15.24 -28.65
CA GLY A 72 5.36 14.92 -30.01
C GLY A 72 5.25 13.44 -30.39
N VAL A 73 4.96 12.55 -29.43
CA VAL A 73 4.88 11.10 -29.68
C VAL A 73 3.56 10.75 -30.36
N GLN A 74 3.57 9.77 -31.27
CA GLN A 74 2.34 9.24 -31.86
C GLN A 74 1.34 8.78 -30.78
N PRO A 75 0.04 9.16 -30.86
CA PRO A 75 -0.94 8.89 -29.81
C PRO A 75 -1.03 7.42 -29.37
N LYS A 76 -0.90 6.48 -30.32
CA LYS A 76 -0.95 5.03 -30.07
C LYS A 76 0.19 4.54 -29.16
N LEU A 77 1.34 5.21 -29.16
CA LEU A 77 2.53 4.80 -28.41
C LEU A 77 2.62 5.48 -27.03
N ARG A 78 1.91 6.58 -26.80
CA ARG A 78 2.02 7.38 -25.57
C ARG A 78 1.70 6.59 -24.31
N THR A 79 0.67 5.74 -24.36
CA THR A 79 0.24 4.92 -23.22
C THR A 79 1.31 3.89 -22.84
N ALA A 80 1.86 3.19 -23.82
CA ALA A 80 2.93 2.21 -23.62
C ALA A 80 4.20 2.87 -23.08
N LEU A 81 4.66 3.98 -23.69
CA LEU A 81 5.84 4.70 -23.20
C LEU A 81 5.68 5.20 -21.77
N LYS A 82 4.52 5.79 -21.45
CA LYS A 82 4.22 6.27 -20.11
C LYS A 82 4.16 5.14 -19.07
N ALA A 83 3.69 3.95 -19.46
CA ALA A 83 3.67 2.80 -18.57
C ALA A 83 5.08 2.31 -18.25
N MET A 84 6.03 2.42 -19.19
CA MET A 84 7.43 2.01 -18.98
C MET A 84 8.18 2.94 -18.02
N THR A 85 7.82 4.22 -17.97
CA THR A 85 8.47 5.18 -17.05
C THR A 85 7.82 5.23 -15.68
N LYS A 86 6.72 4.49 -15.48
CA LYS A 86 6.02 4.45 -14.20
C LYS A 86 6.57 3.32 -13.34
N GLU A 87 6.84 3.61 -12.08
CA GLU A 87 7.14 2.61 -11.07
C GLU A 87 6.00 1.59 -10.96
N ARG A 88 6.34 0.31 -10.79
CA ARG A 88 5.41 -0.82 -10.67
C ARG A 88 5.17 -1.16 -9.22
#